data_AF-A0A8T3CCQ8-F1
#
_entry.id   AF-A0A8T3CCQ8-F1
#
_cell.length_a   1.000
_cell.length_b   1.000
_cell.length_c   1.000
_cell.angle_alpha   90.00
_cell.angle_beta   90.00
_cell.angle_gamma   90.00
#
_symmetry.space_group_name_H-M   'P 1'
#
loop_
_entity.id
_entity.type
_entity.pdbx_description
1 polymer ?
#
loop_
_entity_poly.entity_id
_entity_poly.type
_entity_poly.pdbx_seq_one_letter_code
_entity_poly.pdbx_strand_id
1 'polypeptide(L)'
;MASSLRHSVNIALFLLFSLASAAQLDPNFYSCSCPNLFSTIKPVVQSAISKEKRMGASLLRLFFHDCFVNGCDGSLLLDNTPNFTGEKNAVPNNQSVRGFDVIDKIKAAVEKACPGVVSCADILAITARGSVVIAEGMQGLQTPTSFDNNYYKNLLSLKGLLHSDQQFFNKGSTDSQVRKYANKPNKFNSDFVAAIIKMDDISPLTGSKGEIRKNCRKINKLK
;
A
#
# COMPACT_ATOMS: atom_id res chain seq x y z
N MET A 1 -69.53 -34.08 -4.30
CA MET A 1 -68.98 -32.98 -5.14
C MET A 1 -68.27 -32.01 -4.22
N ALA A 2 -66.96 -32.17 -4.04
CA ALA A 2 -66.11 -31.25 -3.29
C ALA A 2 -65.30 -30.45 -4.32
N SER A 3 -65.37 -29.13 -4.30
CA SER A 3 -64.50 -28.27 -5.11
C SER A 3 -63.60 -27.46 -4.19
N SER A 4 -62.30 -27.61 -4.41
CA SER A 4 -61.22 -26.92 -3.71
C SER A 4 -61.06 -25.51 -4.26
N LEU A 5 -61.04 -24.50 -3.39
CA LEU A 5 -60.54 -23.17 -3.74
C LEU A 5 -59.16 -22.98 -3.12
N ARG A 6 -58.12 -23.02 -3.96
CA ARG A 6 -56.76 -22.54 -3.68
C ARG A 6 -56.68 -21.04 -4.01
N HIS A 7 -55.58 -20.41 -3.60
CA HIS A 7 -55.04 -19.07 -3.96
C HIS A 7 -55.46 -17.95 -2.98
N SER A 8 -54.60 -17.19 -2.28
CA SER A 8 -53.15 -16.99 -2.35
C SER A 8 -52.66 -16.40 -1.02
N VAL A 9 -51.61 -16.97 -0.42
CA VAL A 9 -50.89 -16.32 0.68
C VAL A 9 -49.94 -15.29 0.04
N ASN A 10 -50.25 -13.99 0.20
CA ASN A 10 -49.33 -12.91 -0.16
C ASN A 10 -48.15 -12.93 0.81
N ILE A 11 -47.09 -13.65 0.45
CA ILE A 11 -45.78 -13.52 1.08
C ILE A 11 -45.19 -12.21 0.57
N ALA A 12 -45.36 -11.14 1.35
CA ALA A 12 -44.60 -9.91 1.15
C ALA A 12 -43.13 -10.23 1.39
N LEU A 13 -42.40 -10.50 0.31
CA LEU A 13 -40.96 -10.61 0.30
C LEU A 13 -40.39 -9.22 0.61
N PHE A 14 -40.16 -8.94 1.90
CA PHE A 14 -39.28 -7.87 2.34
C PHE A 14 -37.88 -8.21 1.84
N LEU A 15 -37.56 -7.75 0.62
CA LEU A 15 -36.20 -7.62 0.13
C LEU A 15 -35.51 -6.62 1.06
N LEU A 16 -34.88 -7.14 2.11
CA LEU A 16 -33.77 -6.47 2.77
C LEU A 16 -32.67 -6.34 1.71
N PHE A 17 -32.72 -5.24 0.95
CA PHE A 17 -31.56 -4.76 0.22
C PHE A 17 -30.51 -4.42 1.27
N SER A 18 -29.67 -5.41 1.61
CA SER A 18 -28.38 -5.17 2.19
C SER A 18 -27.58 -4.36 1.16
N LEU A 19 -27.66 -3.04 1.27
CA LEU A 19 -26.65 -2.14 0.73
C LEU A 19 -25.37 -2.43 1.50
N ALA A 20 -24.68 -3.51 1.14
CA ALA A 20 -23.27 -3.64 1.40
C ALA A 20 -22.61 -2.55 0.56
N SER A 21 -22.54 -1.33 1.11
CA SER A 21 -21.69 -0.29 0.58
C SER A 21 -20.28 -0.87 0.64
N ALA A 22 -19.74 -1.28 -0.50
CA ALA A 22 -18.30 -1.44 -0.63
C ALA A 22 -17.73 -0.06 -0.35
N ALA A 23 -17.26 0.18 0.87
CA ALA A 23 -16.56 1.40 1.23
C ALA A 23 -15.29 1.42 0.37
N GLN A 24 -15.37 2.11 -0.77
CA GLN A 24 -14.24 2.34 -1.65
C GLN A 24 -13.31 3.35 -0.99
N LEU A 25 -12.00 3.14 -1.16
CA LEU A 25 -10.99 4.11 -0.78
C LEU A 25 -11.22 5.42 -1.56
N ASP A 26 -11.12 6.56 -0.89
CA ASP A 26 -11.27 7.88 -1.50
C ASP A 26 -9.97 8.67 -1.29
N PRO A 27 -9.33 9.17 -2.37
CA PRO A 27 -8.16 10.04 -2.26
C PRO A 27 -8.36 11.29 -1.37
N ASN A 28 -9.62 11.71 -1.17
CA ASN A 28 -10.02 12.85 -0.35
C ASN A 28 -10.54 12.47 1.04
N PHE A 29 -10.40 11.21 1.46
CA PHE A 29 -10.94 10.72 2.74
C PHE A 29 -10.54 11.59 3.94
N TYR A 30 -9.31 12.12 3.94
CA TYR A 30 -8.77 12.95 5.02
C TYR A 30 -8.89 14.47 4.80
N SER A 31 -9.48 14.93 3.70
CA SER A 31 -9.49 16.35 3.32
C SER A 31 -10.17 17.24 4.36
N CYS A 32 -11.18 16.72 5.08
CA CYS A 32 -11.86 17.45 6.15
C CYS A 32 -11.27 17.14 7.55
N SER A 33 -10.90 15.89 7.81
CA SER A 33 -10.52 15.42 9.16
C SER A 33 -9.04 15.61 9.48
N CYS A 34 -8.17 15.66 8.47
CA CYS A 34 -6.76 15.97 8.60
C CYS A 34 -6.25 16.72 7.35
N PRO A 35 -6.68 17.98 7.12
CA PRO A 35 -6.38 18.72 5.88
C PRO A 35 -4.88 18.90 5.60
N ASN A 36 -4.06 18.92 6.66
CA ASN A 36 -2.60 19.08 6.57
C ASN A 36 -1.84 17.75 6.51
N LEU A 37 -2.51 16.62 6.24
CA LEU A 37 -1.89 15.30 6.28
C LEU A 37 -0.67 15.20 5.36
N PHE A 38 -0.84 15.49 4.07
CA PHE A 38 0.26 15.39 3.10
C PHE A 38 1.41 16.35 3.41
N SER A 39 1.11 17.59 3.84
CA SER A 39 2.13 18.57 4.26
C SER A 39 2.85 18.16 5.54
N THR A 40 2.22 17.34 6.39
CA THR A 40 2.84 16.79 7.61
C THR A 40 3.78 15.63 7.29
N ILE A 41 3.36 14.72 6.39
CA ILE A 41 4.14 13.52 6.03
C ILE A 41 5.35 13.88 5.17
N LYS A 42 5.16 14.71 4.14
CA LYS A 42 6.16 15.03 3.11
C LYS A 42 7.54 15.41 3.67
N PRO A 43 7.70 16.34 4.63
CA PRO A 43 9.02 16.72 5.14
C PRO A 43 9.73 15.59 5.89
N VAL A 44 8.99 14.72 6.59
CA VAL A 44 9.57 13.57 7.30
C VAL A 44 10.14 12.56 6.31
N VAL A 45 9.38 12.26 5.24
CA VAL A 45 9.84 11.36 4.16
C VAL A 45 11.03 11.96 3.42
N GLN A 46 10.97 13.24 3.06
CA GLN A 46 12.08 13.94 2.41
C GLN A 46 13.35 13.89 3.25
N SER A 47 13.26 14.22 4.55
CA SER A 47 14.40 14.16 5.46
C SER A 47 15.00 12.74 5.56
N ALA A 48 14.15 11.72 5.65
CA ALA A 48 14.61 10.33 5.70
C ALA A 48 15.35 9.90 4.42
N ILE A 49 14.82 10.25 3.25
CA ILE A 49 15.43 9.93 1.94
C ILE A 49 16.70 10.75 1.70
N SER A 50 16.71 12.03 2.08
CA SER A 50 17.92 12.87 1.98
C SER A 50 19.05 12.35 2.86
N LYS A 51 18.73 11.81 4.04
CA LYS A 51 19.71 11.16 4.93
C LYS A 51 20.20 9.84 4.37
N GLU A 52 19.30 9.04 3.78
CA GLU A 52 19.65 7.76 3.17
C GLU A 52 18.78 7.52 1.93
N LYS A 53 19.36 7.69 0.73
CA LYS A 53 18.60 7.61 -0.54
C LYS A 53 17.84 6.30 -0.72
N ARG A 54 18.40 5.18 -0.24
CA ARG A 54 17.77 3.84 -0.30
C ARG A 54 16.51 3.74 0.58
N MET A 55 16.27 4.67 1.49
CA MET A 55 15.09 4.67 2.34
C MET A 55 13.80 4.77 1.52
N GLY A 56 13.80 5.50 0.40
CA GLY A 56 12.62 5.59 -0.47
C GLY A 56 12.19 4.21 -1.02
N ALA A 57 13.15 3.43 -1.52
CA ALA A 57 12.91 2.06 -1.96
C ALA A 57 12.48 1.14 -0.80
N SER A 58 12.99 1.39 0.41
CA SER A 58 12.65 0.61 1.60
C SER A 58 11.20 0.83 2.03
N LEU A 59 10.73 2.08 1.97
CA LEU A 59 9.36 2.46 2.28
C LEU A 59 8.36 1.94 1.24
N LEU A 60 8.71 2.01 -0.05
CA LEU A 60 7.91 1.38 -1.11
C LEU A 60 7.80 -0.13 -0.91
N ARG A 61 8.91 -0.80 -0.59
CA ARG A 61 8.93 -2.24 -0.29
C ARG A 61 8.10 -2.57 0.96
N LEU A 62 8.15 -1.73 1.99
CA LEU A 62 7.39 -1.93 3.21
C LEU A 62 5.88 -1.96 2.94
N PHE A 63 5.38 -1.03 2.12
CA PHE A 63 3.99 -1.01 1.68
C PHE A 63 3.61 -2.26 0.85
N PHE A 64 4.46 -2.66 -0.10
CA PHE A 64 4.25 -3.91 -0.86
C PHE A 64 4.13 -5.13 0.06
N HIS A 65 5.01 -5.27 1.05
CA HIS A 65 5.00 -6.40 1.96
C HIS A 65 3.79 -6.41 2.90
N ASP A 66 3.25 -5.25 3.26
CA ASP A 66 2.00 -5.14 4.04
C ASP A 66 0.83 -5.68 3.20
N CYS A 67 0.63 -5.12 2.01
CA CYS A 67 -0.49 -5.49 1.15
C CYS A 67 -0.54 -6.97 0.73
N PHE A 68 0.62 -7.62 0.54
CA PHE A 68 0.67 -9.00 0.06
C PHE A 68 0.53 -10.06 1.16
N VAL A 69 0.45 -9.65 2.43
CA VAL A 69 0.17 -10.54 3.57
C VAL A 69 -1.13 -10.07 4.22
N ASN A 70 -2.22 -10.82 4.00
CA ASN A 70 -3.55 -10.55 4.55
C ASN A 70 -4.22 -9.21 4.17
N GLY A 71 -3.56 -8.33 3.42
CA GLY A 71 -4.13 -7.10 2.86
C GLY A 71 -3.43 -5.84 3.36
N CYS A 72 -3.78 -4.68 2.81
CA CYS A 72 -3.19 -3.40 3.19
C CYS A 72 -3.80 -2.86 4.49
N ASP A 73 -3.45 -3.46 5.64
CA ASP A 73 -4.04 -3.17 6.96
C ASP A 73 -3.02 -2.66 8.00
N GLY A 74 -1.76 -2.53 7.60
CA GLY A 74 -0.64 -2.15 8.46
C GLY A 74 -0.22 -3.24 9.45
N SER A 75 -0.68 -4.48 9.31
CA SER A 75 -0.33 -5.62 10.18
C SER A 75 1.17 -5.85 10.24
N LEU A 76 1.90 -5.62 9.14
CA LEU A 76 3.36 -5.72 9.07
C LEU A 76 4.07 -4.83 10.10
N LEU A 77 3.45 -3.74 10.53
CA LEU A 77 4.03 -2.78 11.46
C LEU A 77 4.00 -3.25 12.91
N LEU A 78 3.20 -4.27 13.26
CA LEU A 78 3.06 -4.76 14.62
C LEU A 78 4.34 -5.48 15.09
N ASP A 79 4.75 -5.18 16.32
CA ASP A 79 5.83 -5.91 16.99
C ASP A 79 5.31 -7.18 17.67
N ASN A 80 6.19 -8.16 17.82
CA ASN A 80 5.89 -9.36 18.59
C ASN A 80 5.56 -9.00 20.04
N THR A 81 4.62 -9.75 20.61
CA THR A 81 4.32 -9.75 22.05
C THR A 81 4.33 -11.19 22.56
N PRO A 82 4.30 -11.45 23.87
CA PRO A 82 4.22 -12.82 24.39
C PRO A 82 3.05 -13.65 23.82
N ASN A 83 1.96 -12.99 23.41
CA ASN A 83 0.73 -13.63 22.93
C ASN A 83 0.44 -13.36 21.45
N PHE A 84 1.37 -12.71 20.72
CA PHE A 84 1.17 -12.35 19.32
C PHE A 84 2.50 -12.37 18.56
N THR A 85 2.56 -13.15 17.49
CA THR A 85 3.70 -13.15 16.56
C THR A 85 3.33 -12.27 15.37
N GLY A 86 4.01 -11.13 15.24
CA GLY A 86 3.91 -10.25 14.09
C GLY A 86 4.73 -10.74 12.90
N GLU A 87 4.67 -10.00 11.81
CA GLU A 87 5.16 -10.44 10.50
C GLU A 87 6.63 -10.09 10.24
N LYS A 88 7.23 -9.21 11.07
CA LYS A 88 8.59 -8.69 10.86
C LYS A 88 9.67 -9.76 10.84
N ASN A 89 9.45 -10.85 11.57
CA ASN A 89 10.38 -11.96 11.68
C ASN A 89 10.06 -13.12 10.72
N ALA A 90 9.04 -12.98 9.87
CA ALA A 90 8.80 -13.94 8.81
C ALA A 90 10.01 -13.99 7.85
N VAL A 91 10.26 -15.15 7.23
CA VAL A 91 11.42 -15.39 6.35
C VAL A 91 11.67 -14.27 5.32
N PRO A 92 10.68 -13.76 4.55
CA PRO A 92 10.93 -12.71 3.56
C PRO A 92 11.22 -11.33 4.17
N ASN A 93 10.93 -11.15 5.47
CA ASN A 93 10.98 -9.88 6.19
C ASN A 93 12.20 -9.76 7.10
N ASN A 94 12.61 -10.87 7.73
CA ASN A 94 13.68 -10.90 8.71
C ASN A 94 14.99 -10.35 8.12
N GLN A 95 15.55 -9.33 8.75
CA GLN A 95 16.74 -8.60 8.28
C GLN A 95 16.62 -8.05 6.84
N SER A 96 15.39 -7.82 6.35
CA SER A 96 15.13 -7.44 4.96
C SER A 96 14.26 -6.19 4.85
N VAL A 97 13.04 -6.20 5.41
CA VAL A 97 12.16 -5.01 5.43
C VAL A 97 12.65 -4.02 6.48
N ARG A 98 12.56 -2.73 6.19
CA ARG A 98 13.07 -1.65 7.05
C ARG A 98 12.33 -0.33 6.77
N GLY A 99 12.63 0.70 7.57
CA GLY A 99 11.93 1.99 7.51
C GLY A 99 10.81 2.14 8.54
N PHE A 100 10.64 1.16 9.44
CA PHE A 100 9.67 1.22 10.53
C PHE A 100 9.83 2.48 11.41
N ASP A 101 11.07 2.93 11.66
CA ASP A 101 11.35 4.14 12.44
C ASP A 101 10.87 5.42 11.74
N VAL A 102 10.88 5.43 10.40
CA VAL A 102 10.35 6.54 9.60
C VAL A 102 8.83 6.56 9.73
N ILE A 103 8.17 5.40 9.66
CA ILE A 103 6.72 5.28 9.89
C ILE A 103 6.35 5.73 11.30
N ASP A 104 7.14 5.38 12.33
CA ASP A 104 6.90 5.85 13.70
C ASP A 104 6.98 7.39 13.81
N LYS A 105 7.99 8.01 13.19
CA LYS A 105 8.15 9.48 13.17
C LYS A 105 6.99 10.15 12.45
N ILE A 106 6.56 9.59 11.32
CA ILE A 106 5.40 10.08 10.57
C ILE A 106 4.15 9.97 11.44
N LYS A 107 3.90 8.80 12.04
CA LYS A 107 2.74 8.60 12.90
C LYS A 107 2.72 9.56 14.08
N ALA A 108 3.86 9.79 14.72
CA ALA A 108 3.96 10.75 15.82
C ALA A 108 3.63 12.18 15.36
N ALA A 109 4.13 12.60 14.20
CA ALA A 109 3.81 13.92 13.63
C ALA A 109 2.33 14.04 13.25
N VAL A 110 1.75 13.00 12.66
CA VAL A 110 0.34 12.95 12.27
C VAL A 110 -0.58 12.92 13.50
N GLU A 111 -0.30 12.12 14.52
CA GLU A 111 -1.07 12.12 15.77
C GLU A 111 -1.01 13.45 16.51
N LYS A 112 0.08 14.22 16.35
CA LYS A 112 0.16 15.59 16.88
C LYS A 112 -0.71 16.57 16.10
N ALA A 113 -0.86 16.37 14.78
CA ALA A 113 -1.63 17.25 13.91
C ALA A 113 -3.13 16.94 13.92
N CYS A 114 -3.50 15.65 13.91
CA CYS A 114 -4.86 15.14 13.85
C CYS A 114 -4.98 13.83 14.65
N PRO A 115 -5.14 13.92 15.98
CA PRO A 115 -5.11 12.75 16.87
C PRO A 115 -6.16 11.70 16.54
N GLY A 116 -5.75 10.43 16.41
CA GLY A 116 -6.66 9.31 16.21
C GLY A 116 -7.43 9.31 14.88
N VAL A 117 -6.98 10.11 13.89
CA VAL A 117 -7.68 10.23 12.61
C VAL A 117 -7.11 9.28 11.55
N VAL A 118 -5.79 9.30 11.34
CA VAL A 118 -5.16 8.66 10.19
C VAL A 118 -4.62 7.27 10.53
N SER A 119 -5.01 6.26 9.75
CA SER A 119 -4.57 4.88 9.95
C SER A 119 -3.07 4.68 9.65
N CYS A 120 -2.47 3.63 10.22
CA CYS A 120 -1.09 3.27 9.89
C CYS A 120 -0.96 2.66 8.48
N ALA A 121 -2.03 2.03 7.98
CA ALA A 121 -2.09 1.51 6.62
C ALA A 121 -2.01 2.66 5.60
N ASP A 122 -2.82 3.72 5.78
CA ASP A 122 -2.78 4.89 4.91
C ASP A 122 -1.44 5.63 4.97
N ILE A 123 -0.80 5.64 6.15
CA ILE A 123 0.56 6.19 6.26
C ILE A 123 1.55 5.38 5.40
N LEU A 124 1.44 4.06 5.32
CA LEU A 124 2.29 3.25 4.42
C LEU A 124 2.04 3.61 2.96
N ALA A 125 0.77 3.65 2.53
CA ALA A 125 0.39 3.98 1.15
C ALA A 125 0.87 5.39 0.74
N ILE A 126 0.59 6.41 1.57
CA ILE A 126 0.99 7.80 1.32
C ILE A 126 2.52 7.92 1.30
N THR A 127 3.21 7.23 2.21
CA THR A 127 4.68 7.27 2.31
C THR A 127 5.35 6.58 1.12
N ALA A 128 4.81 5.45 0.65
CA ALA A 128 5.27 4.76 -0.55
C ALA A 128 5.12 5.67 -1.78
N ARG A 129 3.95 6.30 -1.96
CA ARG A 129 3.71 7.28 -3.01
C ARG A 129 4.69 8.45 -2.94
N GLY A 130 4.86 9.03 -1.76
CA GLY A 130 5.80 10.14 -1.53
C GLY A 130 7.24 9.77 -1.88
N SER A 131 7.65 8.54 -1.57
CA SER A 131 8.99 8.03 -1.85
C SER A 131 9.24 7.90 -3.36
N VAL A 132 8.26 7.42 -4.13
CA VAL A 132 8.36 7.34 -5.60
C VAL A 132 8.44 8.74 -6.21
N VAL A 133 7.58 9.67 -5.81
CA VAL A 133 7.60 11.05 -6.34
C VAL A 133 8.93 11.74 -6.06
N ILE A 134 9.52 11.53 -4.88
CA ILE A 134 10.84 12.07 -4.55
C ILE A 134 11.92 11.43 -5.44
N ALA A 135 11.89 10.11 -5.63
CA ALA A 135 12.86 9.40 -6.46
C ALA A 135 12.72 9.70 -7.96
N GLU A 136 11.50 9.93 -8.46
CA GLU A 136 11.25 10.45 -9.80
C GLU A 136 11.80 11.86 -9.95
N GLY A 137 11.63 12.74 -8.96
CA GLY A 137 12.16 14.11 -8.98
C GLY A 137 13.68 14.21 -8.97
N MET A 138 14.41 13.10 -8.80
CA MET A 138 15.88 13.05 -8.87
C MET A 138 16.41 12.95 -10.33
N GLN A 139 15.58 13.23 -11.34
CA GLN A 139 16.00 13.23 -12.75
C GLN A 139 17.13 14.26 -12.96
N GLY A 140 18.30 13.78 -13.38
CA GLY A 140 19.49 14.61 -13.59
C GLY A 140 20.79 13.92 -13.17
N LEU A 141 20.70 12.88 -12.34
CA LEU A 141 21.84 12.05 -11.98
C LEU A 141 21.45 10.60 -12.31
N GLN A 142 21.98 10.03 -13.40
CA GLN A 142 21.88 8.59 -13.68
C GLN A 142 22.46 7.85 -12.47
N THR A 143 21.60 7.45 -11.55
CA THR A 143 21.98 6.88 -10.27
C THR A 143 21.11 5.68 -9.97
N PRO A 144 21.61 4.72 -9.19
CA PRO A 144 20.82 3.58 -8.71
C PRO A 144 19.65 3.98 -7.78
N THR A 145 19.40 5.29 -7.60
CA THR A 145 18.38 5.85 -6.71
C THR A 145 17.25 6.57 -7.45
N SER A 146 17.33 6.67 -8.77
CA SER A 146 16.28 7.19 -9.65
C SER A 146 15.15 6.16 -9.78
N PHE A 147 13.89 6.63 -9.77
CA PHE A 147 12.74 5.80 -10.14
C PHE A 147 12.44 6.00 -11.62
N ASP A 148 12.86 5.05 -12.46
CA ASP A 148 12.76 5.14 -13.92
C ASP A 148 12.61 3.77 -14.59
N ASN A 149 12.54 3.77 -15.91
CA ASN A 149 12.37 2.55 -16.70
C ASN A 149 13.70 1.81 -17.02
N ASN A 150 14.84 2.23 -16.47
CA ASN A 150 16.12 1.55 -16.68
C ASN A 150 16.12 0.13 -16.11
N TYR A 151 15.28 -0.15 -15.10
CA TYR A 151 14.99 -1.52 -14.66
C TYR A 151 14.67 -2.44 -15.86
N TYR A 152 13.74 -2.04 -16.73
CA TYR A 152 13.35 -2.84 -17.90
C TYR A 152 14.44 -2.87 -18.97
N LYS A 153 15.22 -1.79 -19.15
CA LYS A 153 16.38 -1.79 -20.07
C LYS A 153 17.47 -2.77 -19.62
N ASN A 154 17.67 -2.92 -18.31
CA ASN A 154 18.60 -3.91 -17.76
C ASN A 154 18.14 -5.34 -18.06
N LEU A 155 16.84 -5.63 -17.96
CA LEU A 155 16.30 -6.95 -18.33
C LEU A 155 16.55 -7.30 -19.80
N LEU A 156 16.39 -6.33 -20.71
CA LEU A 156 16.71 -6.50 -22.14
C LEU A 156 18.20 -6.80 -22.38
N SER A 157 19.06 -6.33 -21.49
CA SER A 157 20.52 -6.51 -21.54
C SER A 157 21.00 -7.71 -20.72
N LEU A 158 20.09 -8.58 -20.24
CA LEU A 158 20.38 -9.71 -19.35
C LEU A 158 21.09 -9.31 -18.05
N LYS A 159 20.77 -8.12 -17.53
CA LYS A 159 21.32 -7.55 -16.29
C LYS A 159 20.30 -7.50 -15.16
N GLY A 160 19.29 -8.40 -15.17
CA GLY A 160 18.39 -8.57 -14.03
C GLY A 160 19.18 -8.97 -12.77
N LEU A 161 18.87 -8.34 -11.63
CA LEU A 161 19.64 -8.56 -10.40
C LEU A 161 19.19 -9.84 -9.69
N LEU A 162 17.88 -10.04 -9.55
CA LEU A 162 17.30 -11.23 -8.94
C LEU A 162 16.89 -12.23 -10.01
N HIS A 163 16.85 -13.51 -9.63
CA HIS A 163 16.30 -14.56 -10.50
C HIS A 163 14.90 -14.20 -11.00
N SER A 164 14.02 -13.73 -10.10
CA SER A 164 12.65 -13.30 -10.43
C SER A 164 12.60 -12.14 -11.42
N ASP A 165 13.60 -11.25 -11.41
CA ASP A 165 13.64 -10.12 -12.34
C ASP A 165 13.84 -10.61 -13.78
N GLN A 166 14.85 -11.46 -13.97
CA GLN A 166 15.18 -11.94 -15.32
C GLN A 166 14.11 -12.89 -15.88
N GLN A 167 13.31 -13.53 -15.04
CA GLN A 167 12.16 -14.32 -15.49
C GLN A 167 11.11 -13.49 -16.23
N PHE A 168 11.02 -12.17 -16.01
CA PHE A 168 10.13 -11.30 -16.82
C PHE A 168 10.58 -11.15 -18.27
N PHE A 169 11.85 -11.43 -18.58
CA PHE A 169 12.40 -11.37 -19.93
C PHE A 169 13.23 -12.63 -20.21
N ASN A 170 12.52 -13.72 -20.48
CA ASN A 170 13.08 -15.05 -20.67
C ASN A 170 12.29 -15.85 -21.72
N LYS A 171 12.00 -15.24 -22.88
CA LYS A 171 11.23 -15.85 -23.98
C LYS A 171 9.80 -16.22 -23.57
N GLY A 172 9.23 -15.45 -22.65
CA GLY A 172 7.89 -15.68 -22.08
C GLY A 172 6.85 -14.68 -22.57
N SER A 173 5.64 -14.77 -22.02
CA SER A 173 4.52 -13.87 -22.35
C SER A 173 4.76 -12.41 -21.92
N THR A 174 5.58 -12.20 -20.89
CA THR A 174 5.91 -10.89 -20.33
C THR A 174 6.96 -10.11 -21.13
N ASP A 175 7.69 -10.77 -22.05
CA ASP A 175 8.76 -10.16 -22.84
C ASP A 175 8.28 -8.91 -23.61
N SER A 176 7.07 -8.98 -24.19
CA SER A 176 6.48 -7.87 -24.94
C SER A 176 6.24 -6.64 -24.06
N GLN A 177 5.82 -6.85 -22.82
CA GLN A 177 5.57 -5.80 -21.84
C GLN A 177 6.88 -5.19 -21.33
N VAL A 178 7.92 -6.00 -21.10
CA VAL A 178 9.27 -5.51 -20.76
C VAL A 178 9.80 -4.59 -21.87
N ARG A 179 9.73 -5.02 -23.14
CA ARG A 179 10.11 -4.17 -24.29
C ARG A 179 9.31 -2.88 -24.35
N LYS A 180 8.01 -2.94 -24.06
CA LYS A 180 7.13 -1.76 -24.04
C LYS A 180 7.56 -0.76 -22.97
N TYR A 181 7.79 -1.20 -21.73
CA TYR A 181 8.20 -0.31 -20.64
C TYR A 181 9.61 0.24 -20.83
N ALA A 182 10.55 -0.56 -21.35
CA ALA A 182 11.91 -0.09 -21.66
C ALA A 182 11.92 1.06 -22.70
N ASN A 183 11.00 1.03 -23.67
CA ASN A 183 10.92 2.03 -24.74
C ASN A 183 9.96 3.19 -24.46
N LYS A 184 8.99 3.02 -23.55
CA LYS A 184 7.94 4.02 -23.27
C LYS A 184 7.91 4.35 -21.78
N PRO A 185 8.79 5.25 -21.28
CA PRO A 185 8.85 5.59 -19.86
C PRO A 185 7.52 6.13 -19.32
N ASN A 186 6.82 6.98 -20.08
CA ASN A 186 5.51 7.49 -19.66
C ASN A 186 4.47 6.38 -19.46
N LYS A 187 4.54 5.30 -20.25
CA LYS A 187 3.63 4.15 -20.13
C LYS A 187 3.98 3.30 -18.91
N PHE A 188 5.27 3.15 -18.60
CA PHE A 188 5.69 2.54 -17.35
C PHE A 188 5.15 3.34 -16.16
N ASN A 189 5.38 4.65 -16.13
CA ASN A 189 4.96 5.48 -15.00
C ASN A 189 3.43 5.45 -14.82
N SER A 190 2.65 5.58 -15.91
CA SER A 190 1.18 5.51 -15.81
C SER A 190 0.68 4.18 -15.28
N ASP A 191 1.26 3.07 -15.77
CA ASP A 191 0.84 1.73 -15.37
C ASP A 191 1.31 1.38 -13.97
N PHE A 192 2.48 1.88 -13.57
CA PHE A 192 2.99 1.75 -12.21
C PHE A 192 2.06 2.44 -11.21
N VAL A 193 1.64 3.69 -11.48
CA VAL A 193 0.68 4.39 -10.61
C VAL A 193 -0.63 3.62 -10.49
N ALA A 194 -1.19 3.15 -11.61
CA ALA A 194 -2.41 2.35 -11.59
C ALA A 194 -2.24 1.02 -10.83
N ALA A 195 -1.09 0.36 -10.97
CA ALA A 195 -0.78 -0.89 -10.28
C ALA A 195 -0.61 -0.69 -8.77
N ILE A 196 0.02 0.41 -8.34
CA ILE A 196 0.18 0.73 -6.92
C ILE A 196 -1.16 1.07 -6.27
N ILE A 197 -2.04 1.82 -6.95
CA ILE A 197 -3.41 2.07 -6.47
C ILE A 197 -4.18 0.75 -6.35
N LYS A 198 -4.11 -0.11 -7.37
CA LYS A 198 -4.76 -1.42 -7.32
C LYS A 198 -4.20 -2.33 -6.22
N MET A 199 -2.92 -2.18 -5.90
CA MET A 199 -2.29 -2.91 -4.80
C MET A 199 -2.80 -2.44 -3.44
N ASP A 200 -3.05 -1.13 -3.28
CA ASP A 200 -3.65 -0.52 -2.07
C ASP A 200 -5.07 -1.06 -1.79
N ASP A 201 -5.80 -1.42 -2.83
CA ASP A 201 -7.14 -2.00 -2.75
C ASP A 201 -7.15 -3.50 -2.37
N ILE A 202 -6.00 -4.11 -2.06
CA ILE A 202 -5.95 -5.52 -1.65
C ILE A 202 -6.48 -5.67 -0.22
N SER A 203 -7.71 -6.14 -0.11
CA SER A 203 -8.39 -6.50 1.15
C SER A 203 -8.30 -5.44 2.27
N PRO A 204 -8.56 -4.15 2.01
CA PRO A 204 -8.45 -3.13 3.04
C PRO A 204 -9.52 -3.31 4.12
N LEU A 205 -9.16 -2.97 5.36
CA LEU A 205 -10.13 -2.84 6.45
C LEU A 205 -10.79 -1.47 6.38
N THR A 206 -12.11 -1.46 6.18
CA THR A 206 -12.88 -0.22 5.97
C THR A 206 -14.05 -0.10 6.96
N GLY A 207 -14.58 1.12 7.10
CA GLY A 207 -15.67 1.42 8.02
C GLY A 207 -15.25 1.19 9.48
N SER A 208 -15.98 0.33 10.19
CA SER A 208 -15.68 -0.03 11.58
C SER A 208 -14.80 -1.28 11.73
N LYS A 209 -14.26 -1.83 10.63
CA LYS A 209 -13.35 -2.97 10.69
C LYS A 209 -11.94 -2.48 11.02
N GLY A 210 -11.29 -3.10 12.01
CA GLY A 210 -9.96 -2.71 12.46
C GLY A 210 -10.00 -1.50 13.41
N GLU A 211 -8.90 -0.74 13.46
CA GLU A 211 -8.77 0.42 14.33
C GLU A 211 -7.77 1.45 13.81
N ILE A 212 -7.91 2.70 14.28
CA ILE A 212 -6.89 3.72 14.12
C ILE A 212 -5.88 3.59 15.28
N ARG A 213 -4.80 2.84 15.05
CA ARG A 213 -3.70 2.70 16.01
C ARG A 213 -3.09 4.06 16.34
N LYS A 214 -2.83 4.36 17.61
CA LYS A 214 -2.06 5.55 18.03
C LYS A 214 -0.56 5.35 17.89
N ASN A 215 -0.12 4.10 17.96
CA ASN A 215 1.26 3.69 17.72
C ASN A 215 1.23 2.50 16.78
N CYS A 216 1.87 2.59 15.62
CA CYS A 216 1.77 1.56 14.60
C CYS A 216 2.36 0.21 15.01
N ARG A 217 3.18 0.15 16.07
CA ARG A 217 3.83 -1.07 16.54
C ARG A 217 2.96 -1.96 17.42
N LYS A 218 1.79 -1.49 17.84
CA LYS A 218 0.93 -2.23 18.76
C LYS A 218 -0.53 -1.92 18.52
N ILE A 219 -1.36 -2.90 18.84
CA ILE A 219 -2.80 -2.75 18.90
C ILE A 219 -3.12 -1.80 20.07
N ASN A 220 -4.14 -0.94 19.92
CA ASN A 220 -4.59 -0.12 21.05
C ASN A 220 -5.13 -1.04 22.15
N LYS A 221 -4.87 -0.69 23.41
CA LYS A 221 -5.54 -1.38 24.52
C LYS A 221 -7.02 -0.98 24.49
N LEU A 222 -7.90 -1.98 24.51
CA LEU A 222 -9.32 -1.76 24.79
C LEU A 222 -9.41 -1.00 26.12
N LYS A 223 -10.18 0.08 26.14
CA LYS A 223 -10.56 0.75 27.37
C LYS A 223 -11.60 -0.08 28.10
#